data_AF-A0A822EQ28-F1
#
_entry.id   AF-A0A822EQ28-F1
#
_cell.length_a   1.000
_cell.length_b   1.000
_cell.length_c   1.000
_cell.angle_alpha   90.00
_cell.angle_beta   90.00
_cell.angle_gamma   90.00
#
_symmetry.space_group_name_H-M   'P 1'
#
loop_
_entity.id
_entity.type
_entity.pdbx_description
1 polymer ?
#
loop_
_entity_poly.entity_id
_entity_poly.type
_entity_poly.pdbx_seq_one_letter_code
_entity_poly.pdbx_strand_id
1 'polypeptide(L)'
;LDHKIHGDILFPASAFIELVISAINQLFQYVSSEQQSITLQNIQFLSGLHLDNDDTIQIETVIIMPFKEFFIYSRRKPPNDSVHLAGISGNEIKITFSDENSLHKYSSKEWSLHCSDLINLKIDASLISSMYDIQSILNRLLLSNNTNSTIIAENENDIENLYKYFSECGLTFGPQFRSIKKII
;
A
#
# COMPACT_ATOMS: atom_id res chain seq x y z
N LEU A 1 -5.83 -13.80 3.99
CA LEU A 1 -6.79 -14.12 5.08
C LEU A 1 -6.38 -13.53 6.43
N ASP A 2 -5.10 -13.19 6.62
CA ASP A 2 -4.53 -12.81 7.92
C ASP A 2 -4.74 -11.33 8.31
N HIS A 3 -5.38 -10.51 7.49
CA HIS A 3 -5.68 -9.11 7.79
C HIS A 3 -7.19 -8.93 7.84
N LYS A 4 -7.76 -9.02 9.05
CA LYS A 4 -9.21 -8.94 9.27
C LYS A 4 -9.59 -7.73 10.10
N ILE A 5 -10.62 -7.01 9.66
CA ILE A 5 -11.18 -5.85 10.36
C ILE A 5 -12.68 -6.07 10.48
N HIS A 6 -13.19 -6.09 11.71
CA HIS A 6 -14.57 -6.44 12.07
C HIS A 6 -15.06 -7.76 11.45
N GLY A 7 -14.16 -8.75 11.29
CA GLY A 7 -14.46 -10.05 10.72
C GLY A 7 -14.28 -10.14 9.19
N ASP A 8 -14.26 -9.00 8.50
CA ASP A 8 -14.05 -8.92 7.06
C ASP A 8 -12.57 -9.01 6.71
N ILE A 9 -12.25 -9.70 5.61
CA ILE A 9 -10.89 -9.80 5.10
C ILE A 9 -10.65 -8.60 4.19
N LEU A 10 -9.78 -7.69 4.62
CA LEU A 10 -9.49 -6.48 3.86
C LEU A 10 -8.09 -6.55 3.25
N PHE A 11 -7.97 -6.09 2.02
CA PHE A 11 -6.67 -5.79 1.43
C PHE A 11 -6.04 -4.63 2.22
N PRO A 12 -4.83 -4.81 2.78
CA PRO A 12 -4.25 -3.82 3.68
C PRO A 12 -3.84 -2.56 2.92
N ALA A 13 -4.01 -1.40 3.56
CA ALA A 13 -3.62 -0.10 3.00
C ALA A 13 -2.12 -0.05 2.62
N SER A 14 -1.27 -0.72 3.38
CA SER A 14 0.17 -0.85 3.08
C SER A 14 0.44 -1.57 1.76
N ALA A 15 -0.39 -2.55 1.36
CA ALA A 15 -0.21 -3.25 0.10
C ALA A 15 -0.54 -2.36 -1.10
N PHE A 16 -1.47 -1.41 -0.98
CA PHE A 16 -1.69 -0.39 -2.01
C PHE A 16 -0.44 0.48 -2.23
N ILE A 17 0.21 0.89 -1.14
CA ILE A 17 1.47 1.64 -1.19
C ILE A 17 2.55 0.81 -1.89
N GLU A 18 2.67 -0.47 -1.53
CA GLU A 18 3.65 -1.39 -2.11
C GLU A 18 3.44 -1.60 -3.62
N LEU A 19 2.17 -1.71 -4.06
CA LEU A 19 1.84 -1.80 -5.48
C LEU A 19 2.29 -0.55 -6.27
N VAL A 20 2.13 0.64 -5.68
CA VAL A 20 2.58 1.89 -6.31
C VAL A 20 4.10 1.95 -6.38
N ILE A 21 4.80 1.64 -5.29
CA ILE A 21 6.27 1.59 -5.25
C ILE A 21 6.80 0.58 -6.27
N SER A 22 6.19 -0.61 -6.35
CA SER A 22 6.54 -1.63 -7.33
C SER A 22 6.35 -1.16 -8.76
N ALA A 23 5.22 -0.49 -9.05
CA ALA A 23 4.94 0.07 -10.36
C ALA A 23 5.93 1.17 -10.76
N ILE A 24 6.27 2.07 -9.83
CA ILE A 24 7.30 3.09 -10.03
C ILE A 24 8.68 2.47 -10.26
N ASN A 25 9.08 1.49 -9.44
CA ASN A 25 10.38 0.84 -9.60
C ASN A 25 10.51 0.16 -10.96
N GLN A 26 9.45 -0.51 -11.42
CA GLN A 26 9.45 -1.11 -12.75
C GLN A 26 9.51 -0.05 -13.86
N LEU A 27 8.77 1.06 -13.74
CA LEU A 27 8.87 2.20 -14.66
C LEU A 27 10.32 2.68 -14.79
N PHE A 28 11.04 2.82 -13.68
CA PHE A 28 12.40 3.36 -13.66
C PHE A 28 13.49 2.34 -13.94
N GLN A 29 13.26 1.04 -13.70
CA GLN A 29 14.18 -0.02 -14.13
C GLN A 29 14.40 -0.01 -15.64
N TYR A 30 13.42 0.46 -16.42
CA TYR A 30 13.56 0.66 -17.87
C TYR A 30 14.27 1.97 -18.25
N VAL A 31 14.46 2.92 -17.32
CA VAL A 31 14.90 4.30 -17.59
C VAL A 31 16.26 4.64 -16.99
N SER A 32 16.63 4.12 -15.80
CA SER A 32 17.98 4.28 -15.24
C SER A 32 18.37 3.15 -14.28
N SER A 33 19.68 2.90 -14.18
CA SER A 33 20.26 1.91 -13.24
C SER A 33 20.52 2.46 -11.84
N GLU A 34 20.11 3.71 -11.56
CA GLU A 34 20.38 4.37 -10.29
C GLU A 34 19.29 4.08 -9.27
N GLN A 35 19.67 3.88 -8.00
CA GLN A 35 18.70 3.77 -6.90
C GLN A 35 17.99 5.11 -6.71
N GLN A 36 16.66 5.08 -6.74
CA GLN A 36 15.82 6.27 -6.58
C GLN A 36 15.05 6.21 -5.25
N SER A 37 14.86 7.36 -4.60
CA SER A 37 14.00 7.46 -3.43
C SER A 37 12.58 7.87 -3.87
N ILE A 38 11.61 7.07 -3.47
CA ILE A 38 10.20 7.30 -3.80
C ILE A 38 9.54 7.91 -2.57
N THR A 39 9.04 9.14 -2.70
CA THR A 39 8.21 9.76 -1.68
C THR A 39 6.77 9.86 -2.20
N LEU A 40 5.83 9.29 -1.47
CA LEU A 40 4.39 9.47 -1.71
C LEU A 40 3.87 10.50 -0.70
N GLN A 41 3.09 11.48 -1.15
CA GLN A 41 2.70 12.63 -0.32
C GLN A 41 1.21 12.93 -0.42
N ASN A 42 0.51 12.84 0.72
CA ASN A 42 -0.93 13.06 0.90
C ASN A 42 -1.83 11.89 0.49
N ILE A 43 -1.38 10.65 0.73
CA ILE A 43 -2.04 9.43 0.22
C ILE A 43 -3.48 9.37 0.71
N GLN A 44 -4.42 9.30 -0.23
CA GLN A 44 -5.85 9.18 0.08
C GLN A 44 -6.31 7.74 -0.10
N PHE A 45 -6.74 7.12 0.99
CA PHE A 45 -7.43 5.84 0.99
C PHE A 45 -8.94 6.10 0.95
N LEU A 46 -9.55 5.88 -0.20
CA LEU A 46 -10.96 6.22 -0.46
C LEU A 46 -11.91 5.10 -0.05
N SER A 47 -11.51 3.84 -0.27
CA SER A 47 -12.34 2.68 0.07
C SER A 47 -11.50 1.44 0.39
N GLY A 48 -11.93 0.67 1.38
CA GLY A 48 -11.37 -0.65 1.68
C GLY A 48 -11.73 -1.67 0.60
N LEU A 49 -10.77 -2.49 0.19
CA LEU A 49 -11.01 -3.59 -0.74
C LEU A 49 -11.29 -4.88 0.05
N HIS A 50 -12.52 -5.36 -0.03
CA HIS A 50 -12.93 -6.63 0.58
C HIS A 50 -12.47 -7.81 -0.29
N LEU A 51 -11.86 -8.80 0.36
CA LEU A 51 -11.38 -10.03 -0.27
C LEU A 51 -12.32 -11.17 0.13
N ASP A 52 -13.19 -11.57 -0.79
CA ASP A 52 -14.05 -12.74 -0.62
C ASP A 52 -13.26 -14.02 -0.99
N ASN A 53 -13.50 -15.14 -0.29
CA ASN A 53 -12.68 -16.35 -0.41
C ASN A 53 -12.70 -17.01 -1.80
N ASP A 54 -13.73 -16.74 -2.61
CA ASP A 54 -13.96 -17.43 -3.89
C ASP A 54 -13.80 -16.50 -5.11
N ASP A 55 -13.49 -15.22 -4.89
CA ASP A 55 -13.43 -14.22 -5.96
C ASP A 55 -11.99 -13.92 -6.39
N THR A 56 -11.74 -13.98 -7.70
CA THR A 56 -10.51 -13.43 -8.26
C THR A 56 -10.67 -11.92 -8.46
N ILE A 57 -9.91 -11.13 -7.72
CA ILE A 57 -9.90 -9.67 -7.85
C ILE A 57 -8.74 -9.26 -8.75
N GLN A 58 -9.03 -8.44 -9.76
CA GLN A 58 -8.04 -7.77 -10.56
C GLN A 58 -7.78 -6.38 -9.97
N ILE A 59 -6.51 -6.07 -9.70
CA ILE A 59 -6.06 -4.75 -9.24
C ILE A 59 -5.21 -4.14 -10.35
N GLU A 60 -5.48 -2.90 -10.73
CA GLU A 60 -4.67 -2.15 -11.70
C GLU A 60 -4.15 -0.86 -11.04
N THR A 61 -2.82 -0.69 -11.06
CA THR A 61 -2.14 0.55 -10.67
C THR A 61 -1.89 1.38 -11.93
N VAL A 62 -2.46 2.58 -11.96
CA VAL A 62 -2.31 3.55 -13.05
C VAL A 62 -1.41 4.67 -12.56
N ILE A 63 -0.37 4.99 -13.33
CA ILE A 63 0.52 6.13 -13.05
C ILE A 63 0.46 7.07 -14.25
N ILE A 64 0.09 8.32 -14.00
CA ILE A 64 -0.03 9.36 -15.02
C ILE A 64 1.18 10.27 -14.96
N MET A 65 1.99 10.23 -16.01
CA MET A 65 3.11 11.14 -16.23
C MET A 65 2.75 12.19 -17.29
N PRO A 66 3.24 13.44 -17.19
CA PRO A 66 4.22 13.96 -16.23
C PRO A 66 3.61 14.49 -14.93
N PHE A 67 2.28 14.39 -14.76
CA PHE A 67 1.55 14.91 -13.59
C PHE A 67 1.93 14.21 -12.27
N LYS A 68 2.62 13.07 -12.38
CA LYS A 68 3.06 12.24 -11.26
C LYS A 68 1.89 11.85 -10.38
N GLU A 69 0.76 11.50 -10.96
CA GLU A 69 -0.40 11.01 -10.19
C GLU A 69 -0.44 9.49 -10.25
N PHE A 70 -0.95 8.86 -9.19
CA PHE A 70 -1.28 7.45 -9.21
C PHE A 70 -2.73 7.20 -8.79
N PHE A 71 -3.27 6.11 -9.31
CA PHE A 71 -4.59 5.61 -8.99
C PHE A 71 -4.52 4.08 -8.88
N ILE A 72 -5.24 3.52 -7.91
CA ILE A 72 -5.39 2.08 -7.76
C ILE A 72 -6.86 1.73 -7.88
N TYR A 73 -7.16 0.95 -8.91
CA TYR A 73 -8.50 0.45 -9.18
C TYR A 73 -8.55 -1.06 -8.92
N SER A 74 -9.73 -1.56 -8.57
CA SER A 74 -10.00 -2.99 -8.60
C SER A 74 -11.31 -3.30 -9.32
N ARG A 75 -11.42 -4.52 -9.83
CA ARG A 75 -12.68 -5.12 -10.27
C ARG A 75 -12.70 -6.61 -9.94
N ARG A 76 -13.88 -7.18 -9.76
CA ARG A 76 -14.04 -8.63 -9.65
C ARG A 76 -14.00 -9.24 -11.04
N LYS A 77 -13.15 -10.25 -11.27
CA LYS A 77 -13.11 -10.98 -12.55
C LYS A 77 -14.23 -12.01 -12.58
N PRO A 78 -15.05 -12.06 -13.64
CA PRO A 78 -15.96 -13.18 -13.86
C PRO A 78 -15.16 -14.48 -14.01
N PRO A 79 -15.69 -15.63 -13.54
CA PRO A 79 -14.98 -16.92 -13.61
C PRO A 79 -14.67 -17.39 -15.05
N ASN A 80 -15.34 -16.83 -16.06
CA ASN A 80 -15.16 -17.17 -17.48
C ASN A 80 -14.46 -16.08 -18.29
N ASP A 81 -13.90 -15.04 -17.64
CA ASP A 81 -13.09 -14.06 -18.35
C ASP A 81 -11.74 -14.70 -18.69
N SER A 82 -11.69 -15.40 -19.83
CA SER A 82 -10.52 -16.10 -20.37
C SER A 82 -9.40 -15.13 -20.79
N VAL A 83 -9.57 -13.84 -20.53
CA VAL A 83 -8.47 -12.90 -20.49
C VAL A 83 -7.62 -13.26 -19.28
N HIS A 84 -6.71 -14.21 -19.50
CA HIS A 84 -5.47 -14.39 -18.76
C HIS A 84 -4.66 -13.09 -18.79
N LEU A 85 -5.11 -12.11 -18.03
CA LEU A 85 -4.22 -11.19 -17.34
C LEU A 85 -3.88 -11.90 -16.05
N ALA A 86 -2.71 -12.54 -16.07
CA ALA A 86 -2.24 -13.54 -15.14
C ALA A 86 -2.62 -13.26 -13.68
N GLY A 87 -3.16 -14.29 -13.02
CA GLY A 87 -3.25 -14.31 -11.57
C GLY A 87 -1.85 -14.25 -10.99
N ILE A 88 -1.58 -13.29 -10.11
CA ILE A 88 -0.44 -13.28 -9.18
C ILE A 88 0.98 -13.31 -9.86
N SER A 89 1.07 -13.39 -11.19
CA SER A 89 2.31 -13.38 -11.97
C SER A 89 2.15 -12.51 -13.23
N GLY A 90 1.94 -11.21 -13.05
CA GLY A 90 1.79 -10.32 -14.19
C GLY A 90 1.62 -8.89 -13.72
N ASN A 91 2.74 -8.26 -13.39
CA ASN A 91 2.82 -6.81 -13.24
C ASN A 91 2.59 -6.15 -14.62
N GLU A 92 1.36 -6.21 -15.14
CA GLU A 92 1.00 -5.37 -16.28
C GLU A 92 0.74 -3.96 -15.77
N ILE A 93 1.83 -3.21 -15.68
CA ILE A 93 1.76 -1.77 -15.48
C ILE A 93 1.22 -1.15 -16.76
N LYS A 94 0.03 -0.55 -16.68
CA LYS A 94 -0.46 0.31 -17.74
C LYS A 94 0.08 1.70 -17.53
N ILE A 95 1.18 1.97 -18.24
CA ILE A 95 1.80 3.30 -18.33
C ILE A 95 1.01 4.09 -19.37
N THR A 96 0.26 5.09 -18.93
CA THR A 96 -0.53 5.92 -19.84
C THR A 96 0.10 7.30 -19.84
N PHE A 97 0.90 7.56 -20.89
CA PHE A 97 1.44 8.88 -21.15
C PHE A 97 0.30 9.76 -21.66
N SER A 98 -0.11 10.75 -20.86
CA SER A 98 -0.94 11.90 -21.25
C SER A 98 -2.34 11.67 -21.83
N ASP A 99 -2.84 10.44 -21.99
CA ASP A 99 -4.12 10.25 -22.67
C ASP A 99 -5.28 10.16 -21.66
N GLU A 100 -6.06 11.24 -21.54
CA GLU A 100 -7.34 11.29 -20.80
C GLU A 100 -8.26 10.10 -21.18
N ASN A 101 -8.12 9.57 -22.41
CA ASN A 101 -8.86 8.39 -22.85
C ASN A 101 -8.53 7.11 -22.08
N SER A 102 -7.36 7.04 -21.45
CA SER A 102 -6.96 5.88 -20.64
C SER A 102 -7.74 5.79 -19.34
N LEU A 103 -8.17 6.94 -18.78
CA LEU A 103 -9.02 6.97 -17.60
C LEU A 103 -10.48 6.63 -17.92
N HIS A 104 -10.93 6.84 -19.16
CA HIS A 104 -12.29 6.48 -19.56
C HIS A 104 -12.61 5.00 -19.35
N LYS A 105 -11.63 4.08 -19.52
CA LYS A 105 -11.80 2.66 -19.17
C LYS A 105 -12.24 2.46 -17.71
N TYR A 106 -11.66 3.22 -16.79
CA TYR A 106 -11.91 3.11 -15.34
C TYR A 106 -13.12 3.92 -14.87
N SER A 107 -13.69 4.76 -15.74
CA SER A 107 -14.95 5.45 -15.47
C SER A 107 -16.19 4.54 -15.61
N SER A 108 -16.01 3.26 -15.96
CA SER A 108 -17.10 2.28 -16.00
C SER A 108 -17.54 1.87 -14.59
N LYS A 109 -18.78 1.38 -14.45
CA LYS A 109 -19.32 0.87 -13.16
C LYS A 109 -18.61 -0.40 -12.64
N GLU A 110 -17.71 -0.98 -13.42
CA GLU A 110 -17.02 -2.22 -13.08
C GLU A 110 -15.78 -1.98 -12.21
N TRP A 111 -15.17 -0.80 -12.31
CA TRP A 111 -13.94 -0.47 -11.59
C TRP A 111 -14.25 0.38 -10.35
N SER A 112 -13.69 -0.04 -9.22
CA SER A 112 -13.75 0.68 -7.96
C SER A 112 -12.40 1.34 -7.68
N LEU A 113 -12.41 2.64 -7.43
CA LEU A 113 -11.21 3.38 -7.00
C LEU A 113 -10.98 3.20 -5.49
N HIS A 114 -9.77 2.81 -5.11
CA HIS A 114 -9.40 2.53 -3.71
C HIS A 114 -8.41 3.54 -3.14
N CYS A 115 -7.44 3.95 -3.95
CA CYS A 115 -6.34 4.79 -3.51
C CYS A 115 -5.91 5.70 -4.66
N SER A 116 -5.65 6.97 -4.38
CA SER A 116 -5.14 7.90 -5.38
C SER A 116 -4.35 9.02 -4.73
N ASP A 117 -3.29 9.49 -5.40
CA ASP A 117 -2.52 10.64 -4.93
C ASP A 117 -1.45 11.13 -5.92
N LEU A 118 -0.70 12.15 -5.52
CA LEU A 118 0.52 12.64 -6.14
C LEU A 118 1.77 11.87 -5.65
N ILE A 119 2.60 11.48 -6.61
CA ILE A 119 3.93 10.91 -6.48
C ILE A 119 4.95 12.05 -6.52
N ASN A 120 5.79 12.14 -5.50
CA ASN A 120 6.97 13.00 -5.56
C ASN A 120 8.24 12.16 -5.67
N LEU A 121 8.70 11.99 -6.91
CA LEU A 121 9.95 11.29 -7.20
C LEU A 121 11.12 12.23 -6.96
N LYS A 122 11.99 11.85 -6.02
CA LYS A 122 13.27 12.51 -5.79
C LYS A 122 14.37 11.54 -6.21
N ILE A 123 15.15 11.93 -7.22
CA ILE A 123 16.36 11.20 -7.57
C ILE A 123 17.43 11.67 -6.60
N ASP A 124 17.55 10.96 -5.47
CA ASP A 124 18.61 11.21 -4.50
C ASP A 124 19.78 10.26 -4.80
N ALA A 125 20.75 10.76 -5.58
CA ALA A 125 22.03 10.06 -5.79
C ALA A 125 22.83 9.86 -4.49
N SER A 126 22.39 10.48 -3.38
CA SER A 126 23.06 10.48 -2.07
C SER A 126 22.52 9.43 -1.08
N LEU A 127 21.37 8.79 -1.35
CA LEU A 127 20.73 7.89 -0.39
C LEU A 127 21.37 6.49 -0.30
N ILE A 128 22.40 6.21 -1.10
CA ILE A 128 23.08 4.91 -1.12
C ILE A 128 24.02 4.73 0.10
N SER A 129 24.32 5.78 0.88
CA SER A 129 25.21 5.67 2.06
C SER A 129 24.64 6.20 3.37
N SER A 130 23.53 6.93 3.37
CA SER A 130 22.89 7.29 4.63
C SER A 130 22.02 6.12 5.09
N MET A 131 22.53 5.34 6.04
CA MET A 131 21.64 4.81 7.09
C MET A 131 20.66 5.93 7.39
N TYR A 132 19.36 5.71 7.17
CA TYR A 132 18.34 6.65 7.62
C TYR A 132 18.76 7.11 9.01
N ASP A 133 18.89 8.41 9.23
CA ASP A 133 19.18 8.92 10.56
C ASP A 133 17.94 8.63 11.42
N ILE A 134 17.89 7.40 11.93
CA ILE A 134 16.82 6.86 12.76
C ILE A 134 16.63 7.82 13.94
N GLN A 135 17.72 8.42 14.45
CA GLN A 135 17.66 9.39 15.53
C GLN A 135 16.92 10.67 15.09
N SER A 136 17.18 11.21 13.90
CA SER A 136 16.43 12.35 13.35
C SER A 136 14.95 12.03 13.07
N ILE A 137 14.63 10.81 12.63
CA ILE A 137 13.24 10.38 12.43
C ILE A 137 12.53 10.23 13.78
N LEU A 138 13.15 9.51 14.73
CA LEU A 138 12.63 9.34 16.10
C LEU A 138 12.44 10.68 16.79
N ASN A 139 13.41 11.60 16.71
CA ASN A 139 13.30 12.93 17.30
C ASN A 139 12.10 13.69 16.71
N ARG A 140 11.87 13.61 15.39
CA ARG A 140 10.69 14.23 14.76
C ARG A 140 9.37 13.62 15.20
N LEU A 141 9.30 12.30 15.41
CA LEU A 141 8.09 11.60 15.84
C LEU A 141 7.80 11.82 17.34
N LEU A 142 8.83 11.74 18.18
CA LEU A 142 8.76 11.86 19.65
C LEU A 142 8.55 13.30 20.13
N LEU A 143 8.87 14.31 19.31
CA LEU A 143 8.62 15.72 19.65
C LEU A 143 7.13 16.10 19.64
N SER A 144 6.24 15.23 19.14
CA SER A 144 4.79 15.40 19.27
C SER A 144 4.27 14.92 20.64
N ASN A 145 4.91 15.36 21.72
CA ASN A 145 4.47 15.14 23.09
C ASN A 145 3.18 15.92 23.37
N ASN A 146 2.03 15.30 23.10
CA ASN A 146 0.81 15.57 23.84
C ASN A 146 -0.27 14.50 23.60
N THR A 147 -0.12 13.31 24.19
CA THR A 147 -1.27 12.45 24.56
C THR A 147 -0.87 11.47 25.66
N ASN A 148 -1.59 11.51 26.78
CA ASN A 148 -1.42 10.72 28.02
C ASN A 148 -1.77 9.21 27.88
N SER A 149 -1.32 8.55 26.81
CA SER A 149 -1.57 7.13 26.60
C SER A 149 -0.35 6.46 25.99
N THR A 150 0.66 6.19 26.81
CA THR A 150 1.81 5.38 26.45
C THR A 150 1.42 3.90 26.56
N ILE A 151 1.16 3.26 25.42
CA ILE A 151 1.12 1.79 25.37
C ILE A 151 2.57 1.33 25.35
N ILE A 152 3.05 0.78 26.46
CA ILE A 152 4.37 0.17 26.56
C ILE A 152 4.18 -1.35 26.43
N ALA A 153 4.85 -1.96 25.47
CA ALA A 153 4.88 -3.41 25.28
C ALA A 153 6.31 -3.87 25.09
N GLU A 154 6.90 -4.44 26.14
CA GLU A 154 8.35 -4.73 26.18
C GLU A 154 8.70 -6.20 26.02
N ASN A 155 7.78 -7.08 26.39
CA ASN A 155 7.97 -8.53 26.37
C ASN A 155 6.88 -9.22 25.53
N GLU A 156 7.08 -10.51 25.25
CA GLU A 156 6.14 -11.30 24.43
C GLU A 156 4.73 -11.31 25.00
N ASN A 157 4.57 -11.38 26.32
CA ASN A 157 3.26 -11.38 26.96
C ASN A 157 2.52 -10.03 26.79
N ASP A 158 3.24 -8.91 26.83
CA ASP A 158 2.66 -7.59 26.55
C ASP A 158 2.19 -7.49 25.10
N ILE A 159 2.98 -8.02 24.17
CA ILE A 159 2.64 -8.06 22.73
C ILE A 159 1.43 -8.96 22.47
N GLU A 160 1.35 -10.12 23.10
CA GLU A 160 0.16 -10.99 23.02
C GLU A 160 -1.09 -10.27 23.57
N ASN A 161 -0.97 -9.57 24.70
CA ASN A 161 -2.07 -8.78 25.25
C ASN A 161 -2.49 -7.63 24.33
N LEU A 162 -1.54 -7.00 23.63
CA LEU A 162 -1.83 -5.96 22.65
C LEU A 162 -2.63 -6.51 21.47
N TYR A 163 -2.24 -7.65 20.90
CA TYR A 163 -3.01 -8.28 19.82
C TYR A 163 -4.38 -8.80 20.29
N LYS A 164 -4.47 -9.24 21.56
CA LYS A 164 -5.76 -9.57 22.17
C LYS A 164 -6.67 -8.34 22.24
N TYR A 165 -6.14 -7.21 22.72
CA TYR A 165 -6.86 -5.93 22.75
C TYR A 165 -7.30 -5.50 21.35
N PHE A 166 -6.43 -5.59 20.34
CA PHE A 166 -6.80 -5.35 18.94
C PHE A 166 -7.96 -6.23 18.49
N SER A 167 -7.92 -7.52 18.82
CA SER A 167 -9.00 -8.45 18.47
C SER A 167 -10.31 -8.11 19.17
N GLU A 168 -10.28 -7.63 20.42
CA GLU A 168 -11.45 -7.14 21.15
C GLU A 168 -12.04 -5.88 20.49
N CYS A 169 -11.21 -5.05 19.85
CA CYS A 169 -11.64 -3.92 19.02
C CYS A 169 -12.06 -4.31 17.59
N GLY A 170 -12.03 -5.61 17.24
CA GLY A 170 -12.37 -6.11 15.90
C GLY A 170 -11.20 -6.14 14.90
N LEU A 171 -9.98 -5.84 15.32
CA LEU A 171 -8.78 -5.95 14.49
C LEU A 171 -8.11 -7.31 14.74
N THR A 172 -8.28 -8.25 13.81
CA THR A 172 -7.74 -9.60 13.93
C THR A 172 -6.63 -9.82 12.92
N PHE A 173 -5.41 -10.00 13.42
CA PHE A 173 -4.22 -10.23 12.60
C PHE A 173 -3.73 -11.68 12.74
N GLY A 174 -3.49 -12.34 11.61
CA GLY A 174 -2.85 -13.65 11.53
C GLY A 174 -1.32 -13.54 11.62
N PRO A 175 -0.60 -14.68 11.65
CA PRO A 175 0.82 -14.73 11.96
C PRO A 175 1.70 -13.79 11.12
N GLN A 176 1.37 -13.61 9.84
CA GLN A 176 2.15 -12.73 8.94
C GLN A 176 1.99 -11.24 9.26
N PHE A 177 0.85 -10.84 9.82
CA PHE A 177 0.56 -9.45 10.20
C PHE A 177 0.87 -9.17 11.68
N ARG A 178 1.21 -10.21 12.47
CA ARG A 178 1.61 -10.07 13.87
C ARG A 178 3.12 -9.82 14.02
N SER A 179 3.61 -8.74 13.42
CA SER A 179 5.06 -8.47 13.32
C SER A 179 5.61 -7.49 14.36
N ILE A 180 4.75 -6.82 15.15
CA ILE A 180 5.17 -5.95 16.24
C ILE A 180 5.94 -6.77 17.29
N LYS A 181 7.21 -6.41 17.54
CA LYS A 181 8.08 -7.05 18.54
C LYS A 181 8.17 -6.27 19.84
N LYS A 182 8.09 -4.94 19.79
CA LYS A 182 8.23 -4.05 20.94
C LYS A 182 7.59 -2.69 20.62
N ILE A 183 6.94 -2.06 21.59
CA ILE A 183 6.50 -0.66 21.56
C ILE A 183 7.04 0.02 22.83
N ILE A 184 7.88 1.04 22.67
CA ILE A 184 8.50 1.80 23.77
C ILE A 184 8.07 3.26 23.64
#